data_AF-A0A1D3TQW5-F1
#
_entry.id   AF-A0A1D3TQW5-F1
#
_cell.length_a   1.000
_cell.length_b   1.000
_cell.length_c   1.000
_cell.angle_alpha   90.00
_cell.angle_beta   90.00
_cell.angle_gamma   90.00
#
_symmetry.space_group_name_H-M   'P 1'
#
loop_
_entity.id
_entity.type
_entity.pdbx_description
1 polymer ?
#
loop_
_entity_poly.entity_id
_entity_poly.type
_entity_poly.pdbx_seq_one_letter_code
_entity_poly.pdbx_strand_id
1 'polypeptide(L)'
;MKLTNFAILFVGFAATVCTGMDIRTKMVSSTIMADINLNQVIDRAVQDSMDAAEIYIDQEMNIQPDRENIIRNLHEKLFISLNAYGDSISRERIKECIPAAVLTEQDGYYLYGYSETEDNSGSTIRRAGFSEKRYYVTEEKGWRVRFSFSDLLELEHIKTGAVYECTWYQAAGRTGLDMFKKREKFEERRRRAIIENVRNDMEGMVNRDPSIREDGAGYLISFPYIEYEEWYQTVKGISLLVFFRGHPVGMAGREYNYVVFSGARIEKHSGE
;
A
#
# COMPACT_ATOMS: atom_id res chain seq x y z
N MET A 1 -22.80 62.15 2.12
CA MET A 1 -21.44 61.72 2.48
C MET A 1 -20.50 62.07 1.33
N LYS A 2 -19.30 62.60 1.60
CA LYS A 2 -18.32 62.91 0.55
C LYS A 2 -17.74 61.61 -0.01
N LEU A 3 -17.33 61.60 -1.29
CA LEU A 3 -16.69 60.46 -1.97
C LEU A 3 -15.52 59.87 -1.14
N THR A 4 -14.81 60.74 -0.42
CA THR A 4 -13.70 60.40 0.48
C THR A 4 -14.11 59.46 1.61
N ASN A 5 -15.33 59.57 2.13
CA ASN A 5 -15.81 58.72 3.23
C ASN A 5 -16.09 57.28 2.75
N PHE A 6 -16.55 57.11 1.50
CA PHE A 6 -16.72 55.80 0.88
C PHE A 6 -15.37 55.12 0.60
N ALA A 7 -14.36 55.88 0.16
CA ALA A 7 -13.02 55.37 -0.06
C ALA A 7 -12.39 54.82 1.23
N ILE A 8 -12.55 55.52 2.37
CA ILE A 8 -12.00 55.08 3.66
C ILE A 8 -12.67 53.78 4.14
N LEU A 9 -14.00 53.67 4.03
CA LEU A 9 -14.72 52.44 4.38
C LEU A 9 -14.31 51.26 3.49
N PHE A 10 -14.15 51.49 2.18
CA PHE A 10 -13.70 50.48 1.25
C PHE A 10 -12.29 49.97 1.59
N VAL A 11 -11.35 50.87 1.91
CA VAL A 11 -9.98 50.49 2.29
C VAL A 11 -9.97 49.69 3.60
N GLY A 12 -10.75 50.08 4.61
CA GLY A 12 -10.87 49.34 5.87
C GLY A 12 -11.46 47.94 5.69
N PHE A 13 -12.50 47.83 4.87
CA PHE A 13 -13.09 46.54 4.49
C PHE A 13 -12.11 45.67 3.70
N ALA A 14 -11.47 46.22 2.67
CA ALA A 14 -10.49 45.51 1.84
C ALA A 14 -9.29 45.03 2.67
N ALA A 15 -8.78 45.84 3.60
CA ALA A 15 -7.69 45.46 4.50
C ALA A 15 -8.07 44.31 5.44
N THR A 16 -9.32 44.29 5.93
CA THR A 16 -9.83 43.21 6.78
C THR A 16 -9.96 41.91 6.00
N VAL A 17 -10.47 41.97 4.75
CA VAL A 17 -10.57 40.79 3.88
C VAL A 17 -9.18 40.28 3.48
N CYS A 18 -8.26 41.16 3.10
CA CYS A 18 -6.91 40.77 2.68
C CYS A 18 -6.14 40.09 3.82
N THR A 19 -6.16 40.65 5.03
CA THR A 19 -5.50 40.02 6.19
C THR A 19 -6.12 38.68 6.56
N GLY A 20 -7.45 38.55 6.49
CA GLY A 20 -8.15 37.28 6.67
C GLY A 20 -7.75 36.22 5.64
N MET A 21 -7.58 36.61 4.37
CA MET A 21 -7.11 35.73 3.30
C MET A 21 -5.65 35.34 3.50
N ASP A 22 -4.77 36.27 3.87
CA ASP A 22 -3.35 35.99 4.10
C ASP A 22 -3.14 34.98 5.24
N ILE A 23 -3.92 35.10 6.33
CA ILE A 23 -3.87 34.14 7.45
C ILE A 23 -4.28 32.75 6.98
N ARG A 24 -5.38 32.63 6.23
CA ARG A 24 -5.84 31.35 5.70
C ARG A 24 -4.83 30.74 4.73
N THR A 25 -4.25 31.54 3.84
CA THR A 25 -3.24 31.10 2.88
C THR A 25 -1.99 30.58 3.59
N LYS A 26 -1.52 31.28 4.63
CA LYS A 26 -0.38 30.83 5.45
C LYS A 26 -0.68 29.52 6.18
N MET A 27 -1.85 29.39 6.78
CA MET A 27 -2.27 28.14 7.44
C MET A 27 -2.31 26.98 6.44
N VAL A 28 -2.98 27.16 5.30
CA VAL A 28 -3.06 26.12 4.24
C VAL A 28 -1.67 25.75 3.74
N SER A 29 -0.80 26.74 3.48
CA SER A 29 0.57 26.48 3.04
C SER A 29 1.38 25.71 4.08
N SER A 30 1.22 26.02 5.37
CA SER A 30 1.93 25.31 6.44
C SER A 30 1.48 23.85 6.56
N THR A 31 0.18 23.57 6.39
CA THR A 31 -0.36 22.21 6.37
C THR A 31 0.16 21.43 5.17
N ILE A 32 0.11 22.01 3.97
CA ILE A 32 0.62 21.36 2.74
C ILE A 32 2.11 21.02 2.88
N MET A 33 2.92 21.93 3.43
CA MET A 33 4.34 21.68 3.64
C MET A 33 4.61 20.57 4.66
N ALA A 34 3.78 20.47 5.70
CA ALA A 34 3.86 19.37 6.67
C ALA A 34 3.51 18.03 6.01
N ASP A 35 2.44 17.98 5.21
CA ASP A 35 2.03 16.77 4.48
C ASP A 35 3.12 16.31 3.49
N ILE A 36 3.71 17.24 2.73
CA ILE A 36 4.81 16.93 1.79
C ILE A 36 6.01 16.36 2.53
N ASN A 37 6.39 16.96 3.67
CA ASN A 37 7.51 16.47 4.47
C ASN A 37 7.22 15.07 5.02
N LEU A 38 6.00 14.83 5.51
CA LEU A 38 5.59 13.54 6.03
C LEU A 38 5.57 12.46 4.93
N ASN A 39 5.03 12.77 3.74
CA ASN A 39 5.10 11.90 2.56
C ASN A 39 6.56 11.51 2.27
N GLN A 40 7.47 12.48 2.19
CA GLN A 40 8.89 12.21 1.92
C GLN A 40 9.56 11.33 2.99
N VAL A 41 9.20 11.53 4.26
CA VAL A 41 9.69 10.69 5.36
C VAL A 41 9.20 9.25 5.20
N ILE A 42 7.91 9.08 4.91
CA ILE A 42 7.28 7.79 4.69
C ILE A 42 7.88 7.08 3.46
N ASP A 43 7.98 7.79 2.32
CA ASP A 43 8.55 7.28 1.07
C ASP A 43 9.97 6.76 1.28
N ARG A 44 10.82 7.54 1.94
CA ARG A 44 12.19 7.12 2.28
C ARG A 44 12.22 5.94 3.23
N ALA A 45 11.34 5.89 4.22
CA ALA A 45 11.31 4.77 5.16
C ALA A 45 10.91 3.46 4.49
N VAL A 46 9.94 3.50 3.57
CA VAL A 46 9.50 2.34 2.77
C VAL A 46 10.54 1.96 1.73
N GLN A 47 11.24 2.92 1.13
CA GLN A 47 12.33 2.63 0.22
C GLN A 47 13.53 2.01 0.95
N ASP A 48 14.00 2.62 2.03
CA ASP A 48 15.11 2.11 2.84
C ASP A 48 14.83 0.72 3.39
N SER A 49 13.58 0.40 3.75
CA SER A 49 13.22 -0.93 4.25
C SER A 49 13.29 -2.00 3.17
N MET A 50 12.98 -1.63 1.92
CA MET A 50 13.09 -2.52 0.75
C MET A 50 14.52 -2.67 0.26
N ASP A 51 15.34 -1.61 0.34
CA ASP A 51 16.76 -1.66 0.00
C ASP A 51 17.58 -2.46 1.04
N ALA A 52 17.18 -2.40 2.31
CA ALA A 52 17.78 -3.19 3.38
C ALA A 52 17.23 -4.62 3.46
N ALA A 53 16.28 -4.99 2.60
CA ALA A 53 15.75 -6.34 2.54
C ALA A 53 16.83 -7.28 2.00
N GLU A 54 17.46 -8.04 2.88
CA GLU A 54 18.31 -9.15 2.47
C GLU A 54 17.46 -10.18 1.72
N ILE A 55 17.79 -10.40 0.46
CA ILE A 55 17.20 -11.44 -0.37
C ILE A 55 17.93 -12.74 -0.06
N TYR A 56 17.27 -13.67 0.62
CA TYR A 56 17.76 -15.04 0.71
C TYR A 56 17.50 -15.74 -0.62
N ILE A 57 18.57 -16.26 -1.22
CA ILE A 57 18.47 -17.20 -2.35
C ILE A 57 18.41 -18.59 -1.72
N ASP A 58 17.23 -19.20 -1.75
CA ASP A 58 17.08 -20.61 -1.36
C ASP A 58 17.90 -21.52 -2.30
N GLN A 59 18.19 -22.76 -1.88
CA GLN A 59 18.89 -23.79 -2.66
C GLN A 59 18.20 -24.07 -4.02
N GLU A 60 16.94 -23.71 -4.17
CA GLU A 60 16.14 -23.75 -5.42
C GLU A 60 16.14 -22.44 -6.24
N MET A 61 17.00 -21.46 -5.89
CA MET A 61 17.03 -20.10 -6.47
C MET A 61 15.75 -19.27 -6.28
N ASN A 62 14.91 -19.62 -5.30
CA ASN A 62 13.77 -18.79 -4.91
C ASN A 62 14.25 -17.63 -4.02
N ILE A 63 13.94 -16.42 -4.47
CA ILE A 63 14.20 -15.15 -3.78
C ILE A 63 13.07 -14.95 -2.78
N GLN A 64 13.32 -15.22 -1.50
CA GLN A 64 12.35 -14.93 -0.43
C GLN A 64 12.85 -13.75 0.43
N PRO A 65 12.10 -12.64 0.48
CA PRO A 65 12.41 -11.53 1.36
C PRO A 65 12.12 -11.89 2.83
N ASP A 66 13.00 -11.50 3.75
CA ASP A 66 12.70 -11.56 5.19
C ASP A 66 11.64 -10.49 5.53
N ARG A 67 10.38 -10.93 5.54
CA ARG A 67 9.20 -10.07 5.67
C ARG A 67 9.18 -9.36 7.02
N GLU A 68 9.55 -10.07 8.07
CA GLU A 68 9.65 -9.56 9.44
C GLU A 68 10.74 -8.49 9.55
N ASN A 69 11.90 -8.70 8.91
CA ASN A 69 12.97 -7.71 8.85
C ASN A 69 12.54 -6.46 8.06
N ILE A 70 11.84 -6.60 6.93
CA ILE A 70 11.33 -5.46 6.14
C ILE A 70 10.42 -4.56 7.01
N ILE A 71 9.43 -5.14 7.68
CA ILE A 71 8.50 -4.36 8.52
C ILE A 71 9.20 -3.80 9.75
N ARG A 72 10.13 -4.54 10.35
CA ARG A 72 10.94 -4.04 11.47
C ARG A 72 11.78 -2.83 11.05
N ASN A 73 12.47 -2.91 9.92
CA ASN A 73 13.27 -1.81 9.37
C ASN A 73 12.40 -0.59 9.04
N LEU A 74 11.22 -0.80 8.45
CA LEU A 74 10.26 0.27 8.21
C LEU A 74 9.91 1.01 9.51
N HIS A 75 9.53 0.27 10.55
CA HIS A 75 9.22 0.87 11.85
C HIS A 75 10.41 1.60 12.45
N GLU A 76 11.61 1.00 12.45
CA GLU A 76 12.82 1.62 12.97
C GLU A 76 13.13 2.94 12.26
N LYS A 77 13.02 2.99 10.92
CA LYS A 77 13.23 4.20 10.11
C LYS A 77 12.20 5.27 10.42
N LEU A 78 10.93 4.91 10.61
CA LEU A 78 9.90 5.85 11.04
C LEU A 78 10.15 6.37 12.45
N PHE A 79 10.57 5.51 13.38
CA PHE A 79 10.88 5.93 14.75
C PHE A 79 12.05 6.91 14.80
N ILE A 80 13.07 6.72 13.96
CA ILE A 80 14.21 7.63 13.86
C ILE A 80 13.78 8.96 13.22
N SER A 81 13.11 8.90 12.06
CA SER A 81 12.72 10.09 11.29
C SER A 81 11.68 10.97 11.99
N LEU A 82 10.78 10.36 12.76
CA LEU A 82 9.75 11.06 13.55
C LEU A 82 10.19 11.33 14.99
N ASN A 83 11.47 11.11 15.32
CA ASN A 83 12.06 11.39 16.64
C ASN A 83 11.37 10.66 17.83
N ALA A 84 10.93 9.43 17.60
CA ALA A 84 10.24 8.58 18.57
C ALA A 84 11.10 7.45 19.16
N TYR A 85 12.36 7.30 18.74
CA TYR A 85 13.21 6.15 19.09
C TYR A 85 13.31 5.86 20.61
N GLY A 86 13.29 6.89 21.45
CA GLY A 86 13.40 6.78 22.92
C GLY A 86 12.08 6.67 23.68
N ASP A 87 10.93 6.86 23.03
CA ASP A 87 9.61 6.89 23.69
C ASP A 87 8.77 5.70 23.26
N SER A 88 8.39 4.83 24.21
CA SER A 88 7.56 3.66 23.93
C SER A 88 6.16 4.03 23.46
N ILE A 89 5.58 5.13 23.95
CA ILE A 89 4.23 5.56 23.61
C ILE A 89 4.21 6.08 22.17
N SER A 90 5.16 6.95 21.81
CA SER A 90 5.27 7.46 20.44
C SER A 90 5.57 6.35 19.43
N ARG A 91 6.37 5.34 19.78
CA ARG A 91 6.60 4.18 18.90
C ARG A 91 5.34 3.38 18.65
N GLU A 92 4.53 3.13 19.68
CA GLU A 92 3.28 2.39 19.49
C GLU A 92 2.29 3.17 18.63
N ARG A 93 2.16 4.49 18.85
CA ARG A 93 1.34 5.36 17.98
C ARG A 93 1.78 5.34 16.52
N ILE A 94 3.08 5.31 16.24
CA ILE A 94 3.59 5.24 14.87
C ILE A 94 3.26 3.90 14.22
N LYS A 95 3.24 2.79 14.97
CA LYS A 95 2.80 1.49 14.43
C LYS A 95 1.31 1.49 14.13
N GLU A 96 0.50 2.09 14.99
CA GLU A 96 -0.95 2.24 14.77
C GLU A 96 -1.27 3.10 13.54
N CYS A 97 -0.36 3.99 13.14
CA CYS A 97 -0.48 4.73 11.87
C CYS A 97 -0.33 3.83 10.63
N ILE A 98 0.01 2.55 10.77
CA ILE A 98 0.12 1.57 9.68
C ILE A 98 -0.91 0.45 9.89
N PRO A 99 -2.19 0.68 9.53
CA PRO A 99 -3.23 -0.34 9.67
C PRO A 99 -3.03 -1.52 8.71
N ALA A 100 -2.39 -1.29 7.55
CA ALA A 100 -2.12 -2.35 6.59
C ALA A 100 -0.86 -2.11 5.76
N ALA A 101 -0.13 -3.19 5.47
CA ALA A 101 0.87 -3.23 4.43
C ALA A 101 0.74 -4.51 3.59
N VAL A 102 1.14 -4.46 2.32
CA VAL A 102 1.17 -5.61 1.41
C VAL A 102 2.59 -5.79 0.92
N LEU A 103 3.16 -6.97 1.14
CA LEU A 103 4.43 -7.37 0.54
C LEU A 103 4.14 -8.33 -0.61
N THR A 104 4.45 -7.89 -1.81
CA THR A 104 4.27 -8.69 -3.03
C THR A 104 5.53 -9.49 -3.35
N GLU A 105 5.33 -10.68 -3.88
CA GLU A 105 6.33 -11.60 -4.40
C GLU A 105 5.94 -12.06 -5.81
N GLN A 106 6.80 -12.87 -6.44
CA GLN A 106 6.63 -13.35 -7.81
C GLN A 106 5.31 -14.10 -8.04
N ASP A 107 4.87 -14.93 -7.11
CA ASP A 107 3.72 -15.85 -7.24
C ASP A 107 2.56 -15.52 -6.29
N GLY A 108 2.75 -14.57 -5.37
CA GLY A 108 1.76 -14.20 -4.39
C GLY A 108 2.16 -12.99 -3.56
N TYR A 109 1.46 -12.75 -2.47
CA TYR A 109 1.68 -11.62 -1.58
C TYR A 109 1.27 -11.93 -0.15
N TYR A 110 1.80 -11.17 0.79
CA TYR A 110 1.50 -11.24 2.21
C TYR A 110 0.84 -9.95 2.65
N LEU A 111 -0.15 -10.07 3.53
CA LEU A 111 -0.79 -8.92 4.16
C LEU A 111 -0.24 -8.78 5.59
N TYR A 112 0.21 -7.59 5.93
CA TYR A 112 0.53 -7.19 7.30
C TYR A 112 -0.59 -6.30 7.83
N GLY A 113 -1.02 -6.52 9.07
CA GLY A 113 -2.00 -5.67 9.74
C GLY A 113 -2.35 -6.20 11.11
N TYR A 114 -3.20 -5.48 11.83
CA TYR A 114 -3.72 -5.90 13.12
C TYR A 114 -4.83 -6.92 12.95
N SER A 115 -4.67 -8.09 13.58
CA SER A 115 -5.74 -9.07 13.73
C SER A 115 -6.15 -9.18 15.19
N GLU A 116 -7.44 -9.34 15.42
CA GLU A 116 -8.00 -9.72 16.71
C GLU A 116 -7.96 -11.24 16.82
N THR A 117 -7.20 -11.76 17.77
CA THR A 117 -7.18 -13.19 18.10
C THR A 117 -7.68 -13.37 19.53
N GLU A 118 -8.59 -14.33 19.75
CA GLU A 118 -9.00 -14.69 21.10
C GLU A 118 -7.87 -15.47 21.77
N ASP A 119 -7.48 -15.02 22.96
CA ASP A 119 -6.58 -15.78 23.81
C ASP A 119 -7.32 -16.96 24.47
N ASN A 120 -6.56 -17.94 24.97
CA ASN A 120 -7.07 -19.08 25.75
C ASN A 120 -7.88 -18.67 27.01
N SER A 121 -7.81 -17.39 27.38
CA SER A 121 -8.55 -16.76 28.48
C SER A 121 -9.89 -16.13 28.04
N GLY A 122 -10.26 -16.19 26.76
CA GLY A 122 -11.44 -15.54 26.18
C GLY A 122 -11.30 -14.01 26.02
N SER A 123 -10.11 -13.46 26.20
CA SER A 123 -9.81 -12.05 25.98
C SER A 123 -9.30 -11.82 24.55
N THR A 124 -9.85 -10.83 23.84
CA THR A 124 -9.40 -10.46 22.50
C THR A 124 -8.07 -9.70 22.56
N ILE A 125 -7.01 -10.27 22.00
CA ILE A 125 -5.70 -9.62 21.90
C ILE A 125 -5.53 -9.08 20.48
N ARG A 126 -5.17 -7.79 20.37
CA ARG A 126 -4.74 -7.18 19.11
C ARG A 126 -3.26 -7.50 18.90
N ARG A 127 -2.94 -8.19 17.80
CA ARG A 127 -1.56 -8.43 17.40
C ARG A 127 -1.38 -8.09 15.92
N ALA A 128 -0.35 -7.29 15.63
CA ALA A 128 0.09 -7.06 14.27
C ALA A 128 0.95 -8.23 13.79
N GLY A 129 0.70 -8.71 12.58
CA GLY A 129 1.44 -9.82 12.00
C GLY A 129 1.13 -10.01 10.52
N PHE A 130 1.92 -10.87 9.88
CA PHE A 130 1.66 -11.28 8.51
C PHE A 130 0.58 -12.36 8.44
N SER A 131 -0.24 -12.30 7.40
CA SER A 131 -1.14 -13.37 7.00
C SER A 131 -0.36 -14.54 6.40
N GLU A 132 -1.04 -15.66 6.18
CA GLU A 132 -0.57 -16.67 5.23
C GLU A 132 -0.45 -16.07 3.82
N LYS A 133 0.39 -16.70 2.98
CA LYS A 133 0.61 -16.27 1.60
C LYS A 133 -0.69 -16.36 0.82
N ARG A 134 -1.03 -15.26 0.15
CA ARG A 134 -2.15 -15.18 -0.79
C ARG A 134 -1.63 -15.19 -2.21
N TYR A 135 -2.40 -15.75 -3.11
CA TYR A 135 -2.00 -15.91 -4.50
C TYR A 135 -2.78 -14.97 -5.41
N TYR A 136 -2.20 -14.59 -6.54
CA TYR A 136 -2.89 -13.79 -7.55
C TYR A 136 -3.86 -14.65 -8.34
N VAL A 137 -5.13 -14.68 -7.94
CA VAL A 137 -6.10 -15.64 -8.48
C VAL A 137 -7.19 -14.94 -9.26
N THR A 138 -7.65 -15.59 -10.34
CA THR A 138 -8.92 -15.24 -10.94
C THR A 138 -9.72 -16.46 -11.36
N GLU A 139 -11.04 -16.35 -11.30
CA GLU A 139 -11.93 -17.45 -11.66
C GLU A 139 -12.77 -17.06 -12.88
N GLU A 140 -12.72 -17.87 -13.94
CA GLU A 140 -13.44 -17.62 -15.19
C GLU A 140 -13.83 -18.92 -15.90
N LYS A 141 -15.10 -19.02 -16.32
CA LYS A 141 -15.69 -20.19 -17.04
C LYS A 141 -15.31 -21.56 -16.43
N GLY A 142 -15.28 -21.66 -15.10
CA GLY A 142 -15.01 -22.92 -14.39
C GLY A 142 -13.51 -23.23 -14.18
N TRP A 143 -12.63 -22.31 -14.52
CA TRP A 143 -11.19 -22.39 -14.26
C TRP A 143 -10.78 -21.36 -13.20
N ARG A 144 -9.93 -21.78 -12.28
CA ARG A 144 -9.17 -20.90 -11.41
C ARG A 144 -7.76 -20.76 -11.98
N VAL A 145 -7.34 -19.54 -12.23
CA VAL A 145 -6.05 -19.19 -12.80
C VAL A 145 -5.23 -18.48 -11.73
N ARG A 146 -4.10 -19.07 -11.35
CA ARG A 146 -3.10 -18.45 -10.48
C ARG A 146 -2.02 -17.84 -11.35
N PHE A 147 -1.85 -16.53 -11.24
CA PHE A 147 -0.84 -15.78 -11.97
C PHE A 147 0.45 -15.64 -11.16
N SER A 148 1.55 -15.47 -11.86
CA SER A 148 2.82 -14.98 -11.32
C SER A 148 3.29 -13.74 -12.11
N PHE A 149 4.33 -13.05 -11.65
CA PHE A 149 4.99 -11.97 -12.41
C PHE A 149 5.72 -12.48 -13.65
N SER A 150 5.94 -13.80 -13.73
CA SER A 150 6.52 -14.48 -14.87
C SER A 150 5.46 -14.93 -15.89
N ASP A 151 5.90 -15.57 -16.97
CA ASP A 151 5.01 -16.15 -17.99
C ASP A 151 4.43 -17.52 -17.56
N LEU A 152 4.85 -18.06 -16.41
CA LEU A 152 4.29 -19.28 -15.80
C LEU A 152 3.01 -18.97 -15.01
N LEU A 153 2.01 -19.84 -15.15
CA LEU A 153 0.75 -19.77 -14.44
C LEU A 153 0.27 -21.18 -14.05
N GLU A 154 -0.59 -21.23 -13.04
CA GLU A 154 -1.24 -22.46 -12.59
C GLU A 154 -2.72 -22.41 -12.99
N LEU A 155 -3.20 -23.46 -13.66
CA LEU A 155 -4.60 -23.64 -14.00
C LEU A 155 -5.19 -24.74 -13.14
N GLU A 156 -6.23 -24.43 -12.39
CA GLU A 156 -7.03 -25.40 -11.66
C GLU A 156 -8.43 -25.46 -12.27
N HIS A 157 -8.87 -26.65 -12.67
CA HIS A 157 -10.24 -26.85 -13.11
C HIS A 157 -11.15 -27.06 -11.89
N ILE A 158 -12.08 -26.14 -11.64
CA ILE A 158 -12.85 -26.06 -10.38
C ILE A 158 -13.66 -27.33 -10.09
N LYS A 159 -14.17 -28.00 -11.14
CA LYS A 159 -15.01 -29.21 -10.96
C LYS A 159 -14.22 -30.49 -10.74
N THR A 160 -13.01 -30.58 -11.30
CA THR A 160 -12.20 -31.82 -11.25
C THR A 160 -11.03 -31.71 -10.30
N GLY A 161 -10.70 -30.51 -9.81
CA GLY A 161 -9.51 -30.24 -9.00
C GLY A 161 -8.20 -30.47 -9.74
N ALA A 162 -8.24 -30.61 -11.07
CA ALA A 162 -7.05 -30.89 -11.85
C ALA A 162 -6.20 -29.62 -11.99
N VAL A 163 -4.94 -29.69 -11.55
CA VAL A 163 -3.98 -28.59 -11.56
C VAL A 163 -2.97 -28.78 -12.68
N TYR A 164 -2.69 -27.72 -13.43
CA TYR A 164 -1.72 -27.70 -14.52
C TYR A 164 -0.84 -26.46 -14.42
N GLU A 165 0.46 -26.66 -14.26
CA GLU A 165 1.45 -25.60 -14.43
C GLU A 165 1.78 -25.46 -15.92
N CYS A 166 1.63 -24.26 -16.47
CA CYS A 166 1.85 -24.04 -17.89
C CYS A 166 2.12 -22.57 -18.22
N THR A 167 2.54 -22.32 -19.46
CA THR A 167 2.65 -20.95 -20.02
C THR A 167 1.32 -20.49 -20.60
N TRP A 168 1.16 -19.17 -20.81
CA TRP A 168 -0.07 -18.59 -21.39
C TRP A 168 -0.49 -19.23 -22.73
N TYR A 169 0.48 -19.58 -23.59
CA TYR A 169 0.21 -20.22 -24.89
C TYR A 169 -0.30 -21.65 -24.73
N GLN A 170 0.26 -22.40 -23.78
CA GLN A 170 -0.21 -23.76 -23.45
C GLN A 170 -1.60 -23.73 -22.80
N ALA A 171 -1.88 -22.71 -21.98
CA ALA A 171 -3.18 -22.48 -21.37
C ALA A 171 -4.28 -22.21 -22.40
N ALA A 172 -3.95 -21.52 -23.51
CA ALA A 172 -4.87 -21.28 -24.63
C ALA A 172 -5.40 -22.57 -25.23
N GLY A 173 -4.54 -23.59 -25.36
CA GLY A 173 -4.91 -24.90 -25.90
C GLY A 173 -5.78 -25.76 -24.97
N ARG A 174 -5.90 -25.40 -23.69
CA ARG A 174 -6.58 -26.22 -22.66
C ARG A 174 -7.93 -25.67 -22.21
N THR A 175 -8.05 -24.35 -22.09
CA THR A 175 -9.16 -23.72 -21.37
C THR A 175 -10.18 -23.03 -22.28
N GLY A 176 -9.78 -22.69 -23.52
CA GLY A 176 -10.61 -21.91 -24.46
C GLY A 176 -10.91 -20.48 -24.00
N LEU A 177 -10.25 -19.98 -22.94
CA LEU A 177 -10.49 -18.65 -22.37
C LEU A 177 -9.99 -17.55 -23.30
N ASP A 178 -10.77 -16.47 -23.42
CA ASP A 178 -10.46 -15.37 -24.33
C ASP A 178 -9.20 -14.61 -23.94
N MET A 179 -8.85 -14.62 -22.64
CA MET A 179 -7.63 -14.01 -22.12
C MET A 179 -6.35 -14.65 -22.66
N PHE A 180 -6.37 -15.94 -23.03
CA PHE A 180 -5.17 -16.63 -23.53
C PHE A 180 -5.01 -16.58 -25.05
N LYS A 181 -5.99 -16.01 -25.78
CA LYS A 181 -5.96 -15.96 -27.25
C LYS A 181 -4.89 -15.02 -27.82
N LYS A 182 -4.51 -13.99 -27.06
CA LYS A 182 -3.51 -12.97 -27.45
C LYS A 182 -2.66 -12.62 -26.25
N ARG A 183 -1.36 -12.39 -26.48
CA ARG A 183 -0.42 -12.01 -25.40
C ARG A 183 -0.88 -10.73 -24.69
N GLU A 184 -1.34 -9.74 -25.44
CA GLU A 184 -1.78 -8.46 -24.88
C GLU A 184 -2.97 -8.63 -23.93
N LYS A 185 -3.92 -9.50 -24.28
CA LYS A 185 -5.08 -9.79 -23.43
C LYS A 185 -4.70 -10.57 -22.17
N PHE A 186 -3.77 -11.51 -22.30
CA PHE A 186 -3.25 -12.25 -21.16
C PHE A 186 -2.57 -11.29 -20.18
N GLU A 187 -1.68 -10.45 -20.68
CA GLU A 187 -0.95 -9.45 -19.92
C GLU A 187 -1.89 -8.47 -19.21
N GLU A 188 -2.88 -7.94 -19.93
CA GLU A 188 -3.91 -7.06 -19.36
C GLU A 188 -4.68 -7.76 -18.23
N ARG A 189 -5.10 -9.01 -18.46
CA ARG A 189 -5.88 -9.79 -17.50
C ARG A 189 -5.08 -10.18 -16.27
N ARG A 190 -3.82 -10.58 -16.45
CA ARG A 190 -2.84 -10.89 -15.40
C ARG A 190 -2.64 -9.68 -14.51
N ARG A 191 -2.33 -8.52 -15.09
CA ARG A 191 -2.14 -7.27 -14.35
C ARG A 191 -3.38 -6.91 -13.56
N ARG A 192 -4.56 -6.93 -14.21
CA ARG A 192 -5.83 -6.66 -13.55
C ARG A 192 -6.06 -7.59 -12.37
N ALA A 193 -5.83 -8.89 -12.53
CA ALA A 193 -6.00 -9.86 -11.45
C ALA A 193 -5.07 -9.55 -10.28
N ILE A 194 -3.77 -9.30 -10.52
CA ILE A 194 -2.81 -8.94 -9.47
C ILE A 194 -3.29 -7.71 -8.67
N ILE A 195 -3.65 -6.64 -9.38
CA ILE A 195 -4.10 -5.38 -8.78
C ILE A 195 -5.38 -5.59 -7.98
N GLU A 196 -6.38 -6.25 -8.56
CA GLU A 196 -7.67 -6.47 -7.91
C GLU A 196 -7.53 -7.30 -6.63
N ASN A 197 -6.70 -8.35 -6.66
CA ASN A 197 -6.43 -9.19 -5.51
C ASN A 197 -5.79 -8.37 -4.39
N VAL A 198 -4.66 -7.69 -4.67
CA VAL A 198 -3.96 -6.86 -3.68
C VAL A 198 -4.87 -5.75 -3.14
N ARG A 199 -5.60 -5.05 -4.01
CA ARG A 199 -6.50 -3.95 -3.64
C ARG A 199 -7.63 -4.41 -2.73
N ASN A 200 -8.37 -5.44 -3.14
CA ASN A 200 -9.51 -5.94 -2.37
C ASN A 200 -9.06 -6.44 -1.00
N ASP A 201 -7.92 -7.12 -0.93
CA ASP A 201 -7.40 -7.67 0.30
C ASP A 201 -6.83 -6.62 1.24
N MET A 202 -6.14 -5.62 0.69
CA MET A 202 -5.67 -4.46 1.46
C MET A 202 -6.83 -3.64 2.00
N GLU A 203 -7.85 -3.36 1.17
CA GLU A 203 -9.07 -2.68 1.58
C GLU A 203 -9.80 -3.46 2.69
N GLY A 204 -9.90 -4.78 2.53
CA GLY A 204 -10.45 -5.67 3.55
C GLY A 204 -9.61 -5.73 4.82
N MET A 205 -8.30 -5.53 4.75
CA MET A 205 -7.43 -5.44 5.93
C MET A 205 -7.63 -4.12 6.67
N VAL A 206 -7.55 -2.99 5.95
CA VAL A 206 -7.75 -1.65 6.51
C VAL A 206 -9.11 -1.53 7.17
N ASN A 207 -10.19 -2.00 6.53
CA ASN A 207 -11.53 -1.93 7.08
C ASN A 207 -11.79 -2.92 8.23
N ARG A 208 -10.92 -3.91 8.44
CA ARG A 208 -10.97 -4.80 9.61
C ARG A 208 -10.13 -4.29 10.78
N ASP A 209 -9.28 -3.29 10.55
CA ASP A 209 -8.48 -2.69 11.61
C ASP A 209 -9.40 -2.18 12.72
N PRO A 210 -9.19 -2.60 13.98
CA PRO A 210 -10.06 -2.23 15.08
C PRO A 210 -10.14 -0.73 15.32
N SER A 211 -9.03 0.01 15.15
CA SER A 211 -9.01 1.46 15.34
C SER A 211 -9.89 2.17 14.32
N ILE A 212 -9.88 1.70 13.07
CA ILE A 212 -10.69 2.24 11.98
C ILE A 212 -12.17 1.93 12.20
N ARG A 213 -12.48 0.72 12.67
CA ARG A 213 -13.86 0.31 12.98
C ARG A 213 -14.45 1.06 14.17
N GLU A 214 -13.66 1.27 15.22
CA GLU A 214 -14.06 2.03 16.42
C GLU A 214 -14.39 3.48 16.08
N ASP A 215 -13.67 4.08 15.13
CA ASP A 215 -13.93 5.42 14.63
C ASP A 215 -15.15 5.50 13.68
N GLY A 216 -15.75 4.35 13.30
CA GLY A 216 -16.87 4.28 12.36
C GLY A 216 -16.50 4.63 10.92
N ALA A 217 -15.22 4.62 10.58
CA ALA A 217 -14.72 4.95 9.25
C ALA A 217 -14.74 3.73 8.31
N GLY A 218 -14.86 3.99 7.00
CA GLY A 218 -14.76 2.99 5.94
C GLY A 218 -13.94 3.53 4.78
N TYR A 219 -12.91 2.78 4.39
CA TYR A 219 -11.99 3.16 3.33
C TYR A 219 -12.30 2.39 2.05
N LEU A 220 -12.33 3.12 0.93
CA LEU A 220 -12.30 2.56 -0.41
C LEU A 220 -10.89 2.82 -0.97
N ILE A 221 -10.19 1.75 -1.37
CA ILE A 221 -8.86 1.88 -1.94
C ILE A 221 -8.96 1.76 -3.46
N SER A 222 -8.50 2.78 -4.18
CA SER A 222 -8.42 2.77 -5.64
C SER A 222 -6.98 2.91 -6.10
N PHE A 223 -6.49 1.93 -6.87
CA PHE A 223 -5.24 2.06 -7.63
C PHE A 223 -5.61 2.49 -9.07
N PRO A 224 -5.25 3.72 -9.51
CA PRO A 224 -5.64 4.22 -10.81
C PRO A 224 -4.91 3.48 -11.92
N TYR A 225 -5.65 2.95 -12.90
CA TYR A 225 -5.10 2.20 -14.05
C TYR A 225 -4.44 3.13 -15.07
N ILE A 226 -3.28 3.69 -14.77
CA ILE A 226 -2.48 4.52 -15.69
C ILE A 226 -1.11 3.86 -15.87
N GLU A 227 -0.74 3.54 -17.11
CA GLU A 227 0.49 2.79 -17.46
C GLU A 227 1.81 3.46 -17.04
N TYR A 228 1.76 4.71 -16.56
CA TYR A 228 2.93 5.50 -16.19
C TYR A 228 3.10 5.72 -14.68
N GLU A 229 2.19 5.21 -13.84
CA GLU A 229 2.37 5.34 -12.39
C GLU A 229 3.37 4.31 -11.84
N GLU A 230 4.07 4.69 -10.77
CA GLU A 230 5.10 3.87 -10.12
C GLU A 230 4.56 2.47 -9.77
N TRP A 231 3.29 2.38 -9.37
CA TRP A 231 2.68 1.09 -9.08
C TRP A 231 2.61 0.16 -10.31
N TYR A 232 2.42 0.71 -11.51
CA TYR A 232 2.36 -0.05 -12.77
C TYR A 232 3.72 -0.66 -13.15
N GLN A 233 4.83 -0.04 -12.73
CA GLN A 233 6.18 -0.51 -13.04
C GLN A 233 6.74 -1.51 -12.02
N THR A 234 6.38 -1.38 -10.74
CA THR A 234 6.94 -2.24 -9.67
C THR A 234 6.20 -3.56 -9.46
N VAL A 235 5.02 -3.77 -10.07
CA VAL A 235 4.31 -5.09 -10.11
C VAL A 235 5.08 -6.16 -10.92
N LYS A 236 6.37 -5.92 -11.19
CA LYS A 236 7.29 -6.85 -11.86
C LYS A 236 8.27 -7.52 -10.89
N GLY A 237 8.28 -7.16 -9.62
CA GLY A 237 9.22 -7.69 -8.62
C GLY A 237 8.70 -7.55 -7.19
N ILE A 238 9.53 -7.94 -6.23
CA ILE A 238 9.19 -7.83 -4.80
C ILE A 238 8.97 -6.36 -4.45
N SER A 239 7.81 -6.04 -3.90
CA SER A 239 7.45 -4.65 -3.56
C SER A 239 6.60 -4.56 -2.31
N LEU A 240 6.75 -3.47 -1.57
CA LEU A 240 6.02 -3.15 -0.36
C LEU A 240 5.09 -1.97 -0.61
N LEU A 241 3.80 -2.21 -0.37
CA LEU A 241 2.74 -1.22 -0.38
C LEU A 241 2.32 -0.98 1.06
N VAL A 242 2.23 0.28 1.49
CA VAL A 242 1.87 0.60 2.88
C VAL A 242 0.75 1.63 2.89
N PHE A 243 -0.31 1.34 3.65
CA PHE A 243 -1.33 2.32 3.99
C PHE A 243 -0.90 3.02 5.28
N PHE A 244 -0.72 4.33 5.19
CA PHE A 244 -0.51 5.19 6.34
C PHE A 244 -1.76 5.97 6.66
N ARG A 245 -2.23 5.84 7.90
CA ARG A 245 -3.25 6.68 8.50
C ARG A 245 -2.57 7.65 9.46
N GLY A 246 -2.62 8.93 9.15
CA GLY A 246 -2.12 9.97 10.03
C GLY A 246 -3.15 10.33 11.09
N HIS A 247 -2.68 10.38 12.34
CA HIS A 247 -3.42 11.04 13.41
C HIS A 247 -3.43 12.55 13.13
N PRO A 248 -4.57 13.29 13.22
CA PRO A 248 -4.69 14.67 12.79
C PRO A 248 -3.57 15.58 13.33
N VAL A 249 -2.69 16.04 12.42
CA VAL A 249 -1.66 17.04 12.71
C VAL A 249 -2.16 18.40 12.21
N GLY A 250 -2.60 19.26 13.14
CA GLY A 250 -2.89 20.67 12.88
C GLY A 250 -4.27 21.15 13.32
N MET A 251 -4.44 22.47 13.39
CA MET A 251 -5.63 23.18 13.88
C MET A 251 -6.91 22.99 13.03
N ALA A 252 -6.90 22.10 12.04
CA ALA A 252 -8.01 21.90 11.10
C ALA A 252 -8.68 20.52 11.18
N GLY A 253 -8.24 19.62 12.07
CA GLY A 253 -8.90 18.32 12.28
C GLY A 253 -9.04 17.47 11.01
N ARG A 254 -8.14 17.66 10.02
CA ARG A 254 -8.16 16.88 8.78
C ARG A 254 -7.54 15.51 9.01
N GLU A 255 -8.21 14.49 8.49
CA GLU A 255 -7.68 13.12 8.42
C GLU A 255 -6.60 13.07 7.33
N TYR A 256 -5.39 12.65 7.70
CA TYR A 256 -4.30 12.40 6.77
C TYR A 256 -4.33 10.91 6.42
N ASN A 257 -4.40 10.56 5.15
CA ASN A 257 -4.29 9.19 4.67
C ASN A 257 -3.37 9.18 3.47
N TYR A 258 -2.39 8.30 3.48
CA TYR A 258 -1.35 8.24 2.47
C TYR A 258 -1.05 6.80 2.11
N VAL A 259 -0.96 6.50 0.82
CA VAL A 259 -0.57 5.18 0.33
C VAL A 259 0.76 5.35 -0.40
N VAL A 260 1.75 4.58 0.01
CA VAL A 260 3.10 4.60 -0.54
C VAL A 260 3.45 3.21 -1.05
N PHE A 261 4.25 3.18 -2.12
CA PHE A 261 4.66 1.97 -2.76
C PHE A 261 6.14 2.01 -3.13
N SER A 262 6.91 0.98 -2.77
CA SER A 262 8.31 0.85 -3.17
C SER A 262 8.67 -0.58 -3.55
N GLY A 263 9.56 -0.72 -4.52
CA GLY A 263 10.08 -2.01 -4.98
C GLY A 263 11.49 -2.26 -4.50
N ALA A 264 11.83 -3.52 -4.25
CA ALA A 264 13.23 -3.92 -4.13
C ALA A 264 13.89 -3.85 -5.51
N ARG A 265 15.05 -3.19 -5.59
CA ARG A 265 15.96 -3.32 -6.73
C ARG A 265 16.83 -4.56 -6.54
N ILE A 266 16.64 -5.56 -7.40
CA ILE A 266 17.56 -6.71 -7.45
C ILE A 266 18.78 -6.29 -8.28
N GLU A 267 19.85 -5.87 -7.61
CA GLU A 267 21.15 -5.67 -8.24
C GLU A 267 21.95 -6.97 -8.19
N LYS A 268 22.30 -7.52 -9.35
CA LYS A 268 23.18 -8.69 -9.44
C LYS A 268 24.60 -8.26 -9.08
N HIS A 269 25.02 -8.46 -7.84
CA HIS A 269 26.44 -8.41 -7.49
C HIS A 269 27.16 -9.56 -8.18
N SER A 270 27.82 -9.25 -9.29
CA SER A 270 28.85 -10.12 -9.85
C SER A 270 30.05 -9.96 -8.93
N GLY A 271 30.27 -10.92 -8.02
CA GLY A 271 31.47 -10.91 -7.20
C GLY A 271 32.70 -10.99 -8.10
N GLU A 272 33.64 -10.06 -7.90
CA GLU A 272 35.05 -10.22 -8.30
C GLU A 272 35.78 -11.16 -7.33
#